data_AF-A0AAV9RS13-F1
#
_entry.id   AF-A0AAV9RS13-F1
#
_cell.length_a   1.000
_cell.length_b   1.000
_cell.length_c   1.000
_cell.angle_alpha   90.00
_cell.angle_beta   90.00
_cell.angle_gamma   90.00
#
_symmetry.space_group_name_H-M   'P 1'
#
loop_
_entity.id
_entity.type
_entity.pdbx_description
1 polymer ?
#
loop_
_entity_poly.entity_id
_entity_poly.type
_entity_poly.pdbx_seq_one_letter_code
_entity_poly.pdbx_strand_id
1 'polypeptide(L)'
;MAKPAFGCQVTIQSEKEKQMMKIYRREEKKEKKKAKGTDDVDFSEVVMTFDPKEMRAQREQALLNARYEPLLTRERVHERIRYPNVYDSYAEATKAPAFVGGARLLLPEGIHRENNKMHEEVEIPPNEPMPIGFEERPVYISELDEIPVS
;
A
#
# COMPACT_ATOMS: atom_id res chain seq x y z
N MET A 1 9.48 24.09 15.75
CA MET A 1 10.29 22.85 15.87
C MET A 1 11.41 22.92 14.85
N ALA A 2 12.66 22.98 15.31
CA ALA A 2 13.83 23.15 14.45
C ALA A 2 14.28 21.79 13.87
N LYS A 3 14.44 21.71 12.55
CA LYS A 3 15.03 20.54 11.88
C LYS A 3 16.53 20.51 12.18
N PRO A 4 17.13 19.33 12.45
CA PRO A 4 18.57 19.26 12.70
C PRO A 4 19.33 19.64 11.42
N ALA A 5 20.39 20.42 11.57
CA ALA A 5 21.31 20.73 10.47
C ALA A 5 22.19 19.50 10.23
N PHE A 6 21.79 18.67 9.28
CA PHE A 6 22.62 17.58 8.79
C PHE A 6 23.88 18.17 8.14
N GLY A 7 25.05 17.80 8.66
CA GLY A 7 26.35 18.25 8.18
C GLY A 7 26.64 17.85 6.72
N CYS A 8 27.75 18.39 6.20
CA CYS A 8 28.24 18.33 4.81
C CYS A 8 27.73 17.16 3.96
N GLN A 9 26.70 17.42 3.14
CA GLN A 9 26.15 16.44 2.20
C GLN A 9 27.06 16.34 0.97
N VAL A 10 27.79 15.23 0.85
CA VAL A 10 28.60 14.94 -0.35
C VAL A 10 27.72 14.25 -1.38
N THR A 11 27.65 14.80 -2.59
CA THR A 11 26.96 14.14 -3.71
C THR A 11 28.00 13.46 -4.59
N ILE A 12 28.00 12.13 -4.61
CA ILE A 12 28.84 11.35 -5.53
C ILE A 12 28.08 11.26 -6.84
N GLN A 13 28.66 11.79 -7.92
CA GLN A 13 28.11 11.69 -9.27
C GLN A 13 29.14 11.07 -10.20
N SER A 14 28.69 10.13 -11.02
CA SER A 14 29.50 9.59 -12.11
C SER A 14 29.72 10.65 -13.19
N GLU A 15 30.76 10.49 -14.00
CA GLU A 15 31.04 11.39 -15.12
C GLU A 15 29.86 11.45 -16.11
N LYS A 16 29.23 10.30 -16.35
CA LYS A 16 28.05 10.17 -17.21
C LYS A 16 26.85 10.95 -16.68
N GLU A 17 26.56 10.88 -15.38
CA GLU A 17 25.48 11.64 -14.74
C GLU A 17 25.71 13.14 -14.87
N LYS A 18 26.96 13.60 -14.71
CA LYS A 18 27.34 15.01 -14.87
C LYS A 18 27.16 15.49 -16.31
N GLN A 19 27.43 14.64 -17.30
CA GLN A 19 27.18 14.95 -18.72
C GLN A 19 25.68 15.02 -19.03
N MET A 20 24.89 14.05 -18.55
CA MET A 20 23.43 14.02 -18.73
C MET A 20 22.76 15.26 -18.11
N MET A 21 23.18 15.70 -16.92
CA MET A 21 22.64 16.89 -16.28
C MET A 21 22.91 18.18 -17.09
N LYS A 22 24.05 18.26 -17.78
CA LYS A 22 24.34 19.40 -18.69
C LYS A 22 23.43 19.39 -19.91
N ILE A 23 23.15 18.21 -20.48
CA ILE A 23 22.22 18.05 -21.60
C ILE A 23 20.82 18.48 -21.15
N TYR A 24 20.35 17.97 -20.02
CA TYR A 24 19.02 18.30 -19.48
C TYR A 24 18.84 19.80 -19.24
N ARG A 25 19.82 20.48 -18.62
CA ARG A 25 19.78 21.95 -18.43
C ARG A 25 19.80 22.73 -19.74
N ARG A 26 20.45 22.19 -20.78
CA ARG A 26 20.49 22.80 -22.11
C ARG A 26 19.16 22.63 -22.82
N GLU A 27 18.55 21.46 -22.72
CA GLU A 27 17.24 21.16 -23.27
C GLU A 27 16.13 21.95 -22.58
N GLU A 28 16.13 22.04 -21.25
CA GLU A 28 15.14 22.83 -20.49
C GLU A 28 15.21 24.32 -20.86
N LYS A 29 16.41 24.87 -21.08
CA LYS A 29 16.58 26.24 -21.59
C LYS A 29 16.13 26.38 -23.04
N LYS A 30 16.19 25.31 -23.84
CA LYS A 30 15.75 25.29 -25.23
C LYS A 30 14.22 25.21 -25.30
N GLU A 31 13.59 24.42 -24.42
CA GLU A 31 12.14 24.30 -24.29
C GLU A 31 11.51 25.60 -23.79
N LYS A 32 12.08 26.25 -22.78
CA LYS A 32 11.59 27.56 -22.30
C LYS A 32 11.63 28.66 -23.37
N LYS A 33 12.53 28.53 -24.36
CA LYS A 33 12.57 29.44 -25.52
C LYS A 33 11.58 29.08 -26.61
N LYS A 34 11.27 27.78 -26.79
CA LYS A 34 10.23 27.31 -27.70
C LYS A 34 8.82 27.61 -27.19
N ALA A 35 8.60 27.53 -25.87
CA ALA A 35 7.32 27.82 -25.23
C ALA A 35 6.91 29.31 -25.26
N LYS A 36 7.85 30.23 -25.56
CA LYS A 36 7.56 31.67 -25.63
C LYS A 36 7.26 32.17 -27.06
N GLY A 37 7.27 31.28 -28.05
CA GLY A 37 7.11 31.62 -29.48
C GLY A 37 5.88 31.05 -30.17
N THR A 38 4.98 30.40 -29.42
CA THR A 38 3.70 29.89 -29.92
C THR A 38 2.61 30.39 -28.99
N ASP A 39 2.34 31.70 -29.07
CA ASP A 39 0.97 32.17 -28.94
C ASP A 39 0.23 31.64 -30.16
N ASP A 40 -0.97 31.10 -29.94
CA ASP A 40 -1.89 30.48 -30.89
C ASP A 40 -1.66 28.99 -31.22
N VAL A 41 -2.70 28.21 -30.91
CA VAL A 41 -2.88 26.76 -31.07
C VAL A 41 -2.41 25.89 -29.89
N ASP A 42 -3.29 25.85 -28.89
CA ASP A 42 -3.78 24.60 -28.29
C ASP A 42 -2.78 23.72 -27.50
N PHE A 43 -1.99 24.34 -26.62
CA PHE A 43 -1.15 23.64 -25.63
C PHE A 43 -1.84 23.43 -24.27
N SER A 44 -3.17 23.57 -24.20
CA SER A 44 -3.94 23.35 -22.98
C SER A 44 -4.36 21.87 -22.78
N GLU A 45 -4.23 21.01 -23.78
CA GLU A 45 -4.83 19.66 -23.75
C GLU A 45 -3.94 18.58 -23.10
N VAL A 46 -2.65 18.86 -22.83
CA VAL A 46 -1.77 17.91 -22.11
C VAL A 46 -1.90 18.06 -20.57
N VAL A 47 -2.76 18.97 -20.11
CA VAL A 47 -3.17 19.05 -18.70
C VAL A 47 -4.56 18.43 -18.57
N MET A 48 -4.60 17.12 -18.33
CA MET A 48 -5.76 16.39 -17.79
C MET A 48 -7.02 16.38 -18.70
N THR A 49 -6.99 15.68 -19.84
CA THR A 49 -8.23 15.30 -20.53
C THR A 49 -8.98 14.22 -19.74
N PHE A 50 -9.73 14.67 -18.72
CA PHE A 50 -10.77 13.90 -18.08
C PHE A 50 -11.97 13.79 -19.04
N ASP A 51 -11.87 12.98 -20.11
CA ASP A 51 -13.04 12.69 -20.94
C ASP A 51 -13.99 11.75 -20.17
N PRO A 52 -15.23 12.18 -19.83
CA PRO A 52 -16.19 11.34 -19.10
C PRO A 52 -16.59 10.06 -19.84
N LYS A 53 -16.38 9.99 -21.15
CA LYS A 53 -16.62 8.76 -21.93
C LYS A 53 -15.47 7.76 -21.75
N GLU A 54 -14.23 8.23 -21.80
CA GLU A 54 -13.06 7.39 -21.58
C GLU A 54 -13.01 6.87 -20.15
N MET A 55 -13.35 7.71 -19.16
CA MET A 55 -13.41 7.27 -17.77
C MET A 55 -14.49 6.21 -17.55
N ARG A 56 -15.63 6.31 -18.25
CA ARG A 56 -16.67 5.27 -18.23
C ARG A 56 -16.17 3.97 -18.85
N ALA A 57 -15.47 4.06 -19.98
CA ALA A 57 -14.88 2.89 -20.65
C ALA A 57 -13.82 2.21 -19.76
N GLN A 58 -12.94 2.98 -19.12
CA GLN A 58 -11.95 2.45 -18.17
C GLN A 58 -12.61 1.77 -16.97
N ARG A 59 -13.68 2.37 -16.42
CA ARG A 59 -14.44 1.77 -15.32
C ARG A 59 -15.10 0.46 -15.74
N GLU A 60 -15.71 0.41 -16.92
CA GLU A 60 -16.34 -0.81 -17.44
C GLU A 60 -15.30 -1.92 -17.66
N GLN A 61 -14.14 -1.58 -18.23
CA GLN A 61 -13.02 -2.51 -18.39
C GLN A 61 -12.51 -3.03 -17.04
N ALA A 62 -12.36 -2.17 -16.03
CA ALA A 62 -11.95 -2.59 -14.69
C ALA A 62 -12.95 -3.54 -14.04
N LEU A 63 -14.26 -3.29 -14.19
CA LEU A 63 -15.31 -4.18 -13.69
C LEU A 63 -15.32 -5.54 -14.39
N LEU A 64 -15.06 -5.58 -15.70
CA LEU A 64 -14.93 -6.82 -16.45
C LEU A 64 -13.70 -7.62 -16.01
N ASN A 65 -12.57 -6.96 -15.78
CA ASN A 65 -11.35 -7.62 -15.30
C ASN A 65 -11.53 -8.18 -13.89
N ALA A 66 -12.16 -7.43 -12.98
CA ALA A 66 -12.42 -7.84 -11.61
C ALA A 66 -13.31 -9.10 -11.51
N ARG A 67 -14.13 -9.40 -12.53
CA ARG A 67 -14.93 -10.65 -12.57
C ARG A 67 -14.07 -11.91 -12.62
N TYR A 68 -12.88 -11.82 -13.22
CA TYR A 68 -11.99 -12.96 -13.41
C TYR A 68 -10.72 -12.86 -12.55
N GLU A 69 -10.58 -11.76 -11.80
CA GLU A 69 -9.45 -11.56 -10.91
C GLU A 69 -9.66 -12.36 -9.61
N PRO A 70 -8.69 -13.18 -9.19
CA PRO A 70 -8.82 -13.96 -7.96
C PRO A 70 -8.94 -13.02 -6.76
N LEU A 71 -10.05 -13.14 -6.01
CA LEU A 71 -10.35 -12.34 -4.81
C LEU A 71 -9.29 -12.46 -3.71
N LEU A 72 -8.52 -13.56 -3.72
CA LEU A 72 -7.40 -13.81 -2.83
C LEU A 72 -6.19 -14.22 -3.68
N THR A 73 -5.54 -13.25 -4.29
CA THR A 73 -4.17 -13.45 -4.79
C THR A 73 -3.30 -13.75 -3.58
N ARG A 74 -2.94 -15.03 -3.40
CA ARG A 74 -1.87 -15.42 -2.50
C ARG A 74 -0.62 -14.72 -3.01
N GLU A 75 -0.26 -13.60 -2.40
CA GLU A 75 0.96 -12.89 -2.69
C GLU A 75 2.09 -13.89 -2.50
N ARG A 76 2.62 -14.37 -3.63
CA ARG A 76 3.80 -15.23 -3.59
C ARG A 76 4.91 -14.33 -3.13
N VAL A 77 5.28 -14.46 -1.86
CA VAL A 77 6.48 -13.83 -1.32
C VAL A 77 7.65 -14.45 -2.05
N HIS A 78 8.00 -13.90 -3.20
CA HIS A 78 9.22 -14.26 -3.88
C HIS A 78 10.37 -13.87 -2.95
N GLU A 79 11.22 -14.84 -2.61
CA GLU A 79 12.42 -14.55 -1.83
C GLU A 79 13.25 -13.53 -2.58
N ARG A 80 13.32 -12.31 -2.04
CA ARG A 80 14.09 -11.22 -2.63
C ARG A 80 15.56 -11.60 -2.62
N ILE A 81 16.23 -11.52 -3.77
CA ILE A 81 17.67 -11.79 -3.92
C ILE A 81 18.44 -10.91 -2.92
N ARG A 82 19.22 -11.54 -2.03
CA ARG A 82 20.07 -10.85 -1.04
C ARG A 82 21.47 -10.71 -1.60
N TYR A 83 21.88 -9.47 -1.87
CA TYR A 83 23.24 -9.17 -2.29
C TYR A 83 24.17 -9.00 -1.08
N PRO A 84 25.45 -9.41 -1.17
CA PRO A 84 26.42 -9.16 -0.10
C PRO A 84 26.53 -7.68 0.23
N ASN A 85 26.65 -7.36 1.53
CA ASN A 85 26.85 -6.00 2.05
C ASN A 85 25.73 -4.98 1.73
N VAL A 86 24.54 -5.44 1.35
CA VAL A 86 23.34 -4.60 1.21
C VAL A 86 22.43 -4.83 2.41
N TYR A 87 22.44 -3.89 3.34
CA TYR A 87 21.65 -3.93 4.57
C TYR A 87 20.39 -3.06 4.42
N ASP A 88 19.22 -3.67 4.55
CA ASP A 88 17.93 -2.99 4.52
C ASP A 88 17.19 -3.33 5.82
N SER A 89 17.42 -2.50 6.84
CA SER A 89 16.87 -2.70 8.18
C SER A 89 15.33 -2.67 8.19
N TYR A 90 14.73 -1.91 7.28
CA TYR A 90 13.28 -1.86 7.14
C TYR A 90 12.73 -3.16 6.54
N ALA A 91 13.33 -3.66 5.45
CA ALA A 91 12.92 -4.93 4.85
C ALA A 91 13.19 -6.15 5.75
N GLU A 92 14.17 -6.08 6.65
CA GLU A 92 14.36 -7.09 7.69
C GLU A 92 13.29 -6.96 8.78
N ALA A 93 12.98 -5.74 9.24
CA ALA A 93 11.94 -5.50 10.23
C ALA A 93 10.55 -5.95 9.74
N THR A 94 10.21 -5.75 8.47
CA THR A 94 8.91 -6.14 7.89
C THR A 94 8.67 -7.65 7.89
N LYS A 95 9.73 -8.47 8.02
CA LYS A 95 9.63 -9.94 8.11
C LYS A 95 9.32 -10.41 9.52
N ALA A 96 9.45 -9.56 10.53
CA ALA A 96 9.18 -9.94 11.91
C ALA A 96 7.66 -10.11 12.11
N PRO A 97 7.21 -11.15 12.82
CA PRO A 97 5.79 -11.39 13.06
C PRO A 97 5.13 -10.27 13.88
N ALA A 98 5.91 -9.53 14.66
CA ALA A 98 5.48 -8.38 15.44
C ALA A 98 5.50 -7.05 14.67
N PHE A 99 5.86 -7.05 13.38
CA PHE A 99 5.90 -5.83 12.58
C PHE A 99 4.49 -5.31 12.33
N VAL A 100 4.19 -4.15 12.92
CA VAL A 100 2.96 -3.41 12.63
C VAL A 100 3.31 -2.31 11.64
N GLY A 101 2.85 -2.45 10.39
CA GLY A 101 3.13 -1.52 9.28
C GLY A 101 2.46 -0.14 9.39
N GLY A 102 2.27 0.38 10.61
CA GLY A 102 1.61 1.66 10.86
C GLY A 102 0.08 1.64 10.71
N ALA A 103 -0.53 0.46 10.57
CA ALA A 103 -1.98 0.33 10.55
C ALA A 103 -2.59 0.68 11.91
N ARG A 104 -3.74 1.37 11.91
CA ARG A 104 -4.52 1.63 13.12
C ARG A 104 -5.28 0.37 13.51
N LEU A 105 -5.23 -0.01 14.78
CA LEU A 105 -5.99 -1.13 15.33
C LEU A 105 -7.33 -0.62 15.89
N LEU A 106 -8.42 -1.24 15.45
CA LEU A 106 -9.73 -1.06 16.04
C LEU A 106 -9.88 -2.06 17.19
N LEU A 107 -10.37 -1.58 18.32
CA LEU A 107 -10.66 -2.41 19.48
C LEU A 107 -12.17 -2.59 19.63
N PRO A 108 -12.63 -3.68 20.28
CA PRO A 108 -14.03 -3.88 20.61
C PRO A 108 -14.61 -2.73 21.45
N GLU A 109 -15.92 -2.63 21.48
CA GLU A 109 -16.60 -1.69 22.39
C GLU A 109 -16.46 -2.13 23.85
N GLY A 110 -16.61 -1.20 24.78
CA GLY A 110 -16.53 -1.50 26.23
C GLY A 110 -15.12 -1.73 26.78
N ILE A 111 -14.07 -1.37 26.04
CA ILE A 111 -12.68 -1.44 26.54
C ILE A 111 -12.43 -0.44 27.68
N HIS A 112 -11.61 -0.85 28.65
CA HIS A 112 -11.07 0.04 29.67
C HIS A 112 -9.57 0.26 29.42
N ARG A 113 -9.10 1.51 29.53
CA ARG A 113 -7.68 1.84 29.36
C ARG A 113 -7.18 2.60 30.57
N GLU A 114 -6.16 2.06 31.22
CA GLU A 114 -5.46 2.72 32.31
C GLU A 114 -4.00 2.98 31.91
N ASN A 115 -3.54 4.22 32.11
CA ASN A 115 -2.16 4.58 31.82
C ASN A 115 -1.47 5.02 33.11
N ASN A 116 -0.51 4.21 33.53
CA ASN A 116 0.35 4.49 34.66
C ASN A 116 1.76 4.83 34.18
N LYS A 117 2.55 5.47 35.05
CA LYS A 117 3.93 5.88 34.72
C LYS A 117 4.83 4.71 34.26
N MET A 118 4.49 3.48 34.64
CA MET A 118 5.26 2.28 34.34
C MET A 118 4.75 1.48 33.14
N HIS A 119 3.45 1.53 32.83
CA HIS A 119 2.84 0.76 31.77
C HIS A 119 1.44 1.29 31.40
N GLU A 120 1.00 0.93 30.21
CA GLU A 120 -0.39 1.05 29.76
C GLU A 120 -1.07 -0.31 29.87
N GLU A 121 -2.25 -0.33 30.46
CA GLU A 121 -3.12 -1.50 30.56
C GLU A 121 -4.38 -1.26 29.71
N VAL A 122 -4.74 -2.26 28.90
CA VAL A 122 -5.93 -2.25 28.06
C VAL A 122 -6.73 -3.52 28.34
N GLU A 123 -7.87 -3.36 29.00
CA GLU A 123 -8.78 -4.46 29.33
C GLU A 123 -9.76 -4.67 28.17
N ILE A 124 -9.79 -5.89 27.62
CA ILE A 124 -10.71 -6.29 26.56
C ILE A 124 -11.78 -7.19 27.18
N PRO A 125 -13.07 -6.77 27.19
CA PRO A 125 -14.13 -7.58 27.79
C PRO A 125 -14.39 -8.86 26.99
N PRO A 126 -14.93 -9.91 27.63
CA PRO A 126 -15.37 -11.11 26.93
C PRO A 126 -16.45 -10.78 25.91
N ASN A 127 -16.37 -11.39 24.73
CA ASN A 127 -17.39 -11.20 23.71
C ASN A 127 -18.68 -11.96 24.08
N GLU A 128 -19.83 -11.34 23.84
CA GLU A 128 -21.10 -12.06 23.93
C GLU A 128 -21.17 -13.10 22.79
N PRO A 129 -21.58 -14.34 23.07
CA PRO A 129 -21.74 -15.34 22.03
C PRO A 129 -22.77 -14.85 21.02
N MET A 130 -22.53 -15.10 19.73
CA MET A 130 -23.52 -14.77 18.71
C MET A 130 -24.86 -15.44 19.07
N PRO A 131 -25.99 -14.72 18.95
CA PRO A 131 -27.30 -15.33 19.07
C PRO A 131 -27.38 -16.48 18.07
N ILE A 132 -27.69 -17.67 18.57
CA ILE A 132 -28.00 -18.81 17.70
C ILE A 132 -29.24 -18.41 16.89
N GLY A 133 -29.15 -18.48 15.55
CA GLY A 133 -30.27 -18.14 14.68
C GLY A 133 -31.52 -18.96 15.00
N PHE A 134 -32.71 -18.48 14.63
CA PHE A 134 -33.98 -19.14 14.97
C PHE A 134 -34.08 -20.60 14.47
N GLU A 135 -33.33 -20.95 13.42
CA GLU A 135 -33.28 -22.31 12.85
C GLU A 135 -31.93 -23.03 13.11
N GLU A 136 -30.97 -22.37 13.74
CA GLU A 136 -29.66 -22.96 14.00
C GLU A 136 -29.71 -23.81 15.27
N ARG A 137 -29.20 -25.04 15.19
CA ARG A 137 -29.07 -25.92 16.35
C ARG A 137 -27.78 -26.72 16.25
N PRO A 138 -27.17 -27.09 17.39
CA PRO A 138 -26.05 -28.03 17.38
C PRO A 138 -26.48 -29.34 16.72
N VAL A 139 -25.69 -29.81 15.76
CA VAL A 139 -25.87 -31.11 15.11
C VAL A 139 -25.18 -32.16 15.96
N TYR A 140 -25.93 -33.15 16.43
CA TYR A 140 -25.36 -34.26 17.17
C TYR A 140 -24.64 -35.22 16.21
N ILE A 141 -23.60 -35.91 16.70
CA ILE A 141 -22.85 -36.91 15.91
C ILE A 141 -23.80 -37.98 15.34
N SER A 142 -24.87 -38.31 16.06
CA SER A 142 -25.91 -39.25 15.63
C SER A 142 -26.74 -38.80 14.43
N GLU A 143 -26.72 -37.52 14.09
CA GLU A 143 -27.44 -36.93 12.95
C GLU A 143 -26.55 -36.82 11.70
N LEU A 144 -25.27 -37.20 11.78
CA LEU A 144 -24.35 -37.21 10.66
C LEU A 144 -24.53 -38.48 9.83
N ASP A 145 -24.35 -38.37 8.51
CA ASP A 145 -24.35 -39.53 7.61
C ASP A 145 -23.22 -40.50 7.95
N GLU A 146 -23.49 -41.81 7.81
CA GLU A 146 -22.48 -42.84 7.98
C GLU A 146 -21.41 -42.76 6.88
N ILE A 147 -20.14 -42.98 7.24
CA ILE A 147 -19.05 -42.99 6.26
C ILE A 147 -19.30 -44.16 5.28
N PRO A 148 -19.34 -43.91 3.96
CA PRO A 148 -19.51 -45.00 2.99
C PRO A 148 -18.29 -45.93 3.05
N VAL A 149 -18.53 -47.18 3.40
CA VAL A 149 -17.51 -48.23 3.41
C VAL A 149 -17.22 -48.61 1.95
N SER A 150 -16.02 -48.32 1.47
CA SER A 150 -15.50 -48.73 0.15
C SER A 150 -14.88 -50.11 0.17
#